data_AF-A0A2V1CY89-F1
#
_entry.id   AF-A0A2V1CY89-F1
#
_cell.length_a   1.000
_cell.length_b   1.000
_cell.length_c   1.000
_cell.angle_alpha   90.00
_cell.angle_beta   90.00
_cell.angle_gamma   90.00
#
_symmetry.space_group_name_H-M   'P 1'
#
loop_
_entity.id
_entity.type
_entity.pdbx_description
1 polymer ?
#
loop_
_entity_poly.entity_id
_entity_poly.type
_entity_poly.pdbx_seq_one_letter_code
_entity_poly.pdbx_strand_id
1 'polypeptide(L)'
;MSTSSVPQKRNHPEPPKGPNDTESATPATPNPAPPNDAGSASPATPNPAPPAEDAKKSTFEKISSRKSGKKAAVRDEHEDTEMVSNATDSEDEDSKRRDEIERAQLQAEGARGLAEKIKSGPARVPDEIAKYHAELSRLVRSKWWQDGKMPTAQKLSFEKVGYKIKKTCSEIGHRELEEAITQEIVKQVESKTITAEEAASSEFKDNIRDALWEKKTDKQLIYWAENPNEPPFSQKMDIYEAMYRFPSEAIIGHISTIGSFAKSVWELEKKSNVDKTLQEMKIKLIQGCLTFHQYLVSRGLEPKLIIPVKYSNLFLTITHESKETSDAVKEFRWALEAPLQQQLQIWHEASTDIERLVTVAEKPNGSKETLKQVMGNLVKWNHNIEELNSQLGLEEDDNTMPISIIHMIVKCYGDPKQSKTVKDLVKILVNAARDTLGPSFGTGGAAGAAGGAGAAGAAGAAGAAGAGATGAGATTAGATPGASTATTNDDFFNNFDINSGTEYGKLEAFRESHEPRSTRFIVNAGTDKFPFYKAIRGSDLQPG
;
A
#
# COMPACT_ATOMS: atom_id res chain seq x y z
N MET A 1 -43.44 26.13 60.77
CA MET A 1 -43.30 24.68 60.52
C MET A 1 -42.17 24.54 59.49
N SER A 2 -40.86 24.61 59.78
CA SER A 2 -39.99 24.02 60.81
C SER A 2 -39.86 22.49 60.75
N THR A 3 -38.98 22.00 59.87
CA THR A 3 -38.19 20.75 59.98
C THR A 3 -36.97 20.94 59.08
N SER A 4 -35.80 21.34 59.58
CA SER A 4 -34.81 20.59 60.39
C SER A 4 -34.11 19.45 59.62
N SER A 5 -32.84 19.74 59.35
CA SER A 5 -31.69 18.97 58.91
C SER A 5 -31.43 17.60 59.55
N VAL A 6 -30.89 16.65 58.76
CA VAL A 6 -29.85 15.67 59.16
C VAL A 6 -29.01 15.28 57.92
N PRO A 7 -27.67 15.43 57.93
CA PRO A 7 -26.78 14.89 56.89
C PRO A 7 -26.21 13.51 57.28
N GLN A 8 -26.23 12.55 56.33
CA GLN A 8 -25.59 11.24 56.48
C GLN A 8 -24.10 11.29 56.12
N LYS A 9 -23.25 10.93 57.09
CA LYS A 9 -21.84 10.52 56.91
C LYS A 9 -21.77 8.99 56.71
N ARG A 10 -21.08 8.51 55.67
CA ARG A 10 -20.40 7.19 55.60
C ARG A 10 -19.21 7.34 54.63
N ASN A 11 -17.99 7.49 55.14
CA ASN A 11 -16.99 6.45 55.48
C ASN A 11 -16.27 5.87 54.25
N HIS A 12 -15.12 6.48 53.94
CA HIS A 12 -14.01 5.89 53.20
C HIS A 12 -13.29 4.84 54.06
N PRO A 13 -12.83 3.70 53.51
CA PRO A 13 -11.84 2.86 54.17
C PRO A 13 -10.42 3.23 53.73
N GLU A 14 -9.57 3.54 54.72
CA GLU A 14 -8.11 3.61 54.60
C GLU A 14 -7.49 2.20 54.43
N PRO A 15 -6.29 2.10 53.83
CA PRO A 15 -5.55 0.85 53.66
C PRO A 15 -4.73 0.48 54.92
N PRO A 16 -4.52 -0.82 55.22
CA PRO A 16 -3.71 -1.22 56.35
C PRO A 16 -2.20 -1.12 56.04
N LYS A 17 -1.48 -0.51 56.99
CA LYS A 17 0.00 -0.48 57.09
C LYS A 17 0.50 -1.57 58.04
N GLY A 18 1.56 -2.26 57.61
CA GLY A 18 2.66 -2.81 58.44
C GLY A 18 2.45 -4.20 59.06
N PRO A 19 3.54 -4.89 59.51
CA PRO A 19 4.87 -4.34 59.79
C PRO A 19 6.08 -5.07 59.14
N ASN A 20 7.22 -4.37 59.18
CA ASN A 20 8.59 -4.87 58.99
C ASN A 20 8.98 -5.89 60.08
N ASP A 21 9.85 -6.84 59.73
CA ASP A 21 11.15 -7.08 60.38
C ASP A 21 11.98 -8.03 59.47
N THR A 22 13.10 -7.58 58.90
CA THR A 22 14.49 -7.66 59.41
C THR A 22 15.07 -9.09 59.42
N GLU A 23 16.08 -9.31 58.56
CA GLU A 23 17.34 -10.03 58.81
C GLU A 23 17.86 -10.94 57.66
N SER A 24 19.13 -10.64 57.36
CA SER A 24 20.22 -11.57 57.06
C SER A 24 20.57 -11.89 55.61
N ALA A 25 21.88 -11.82 55.40
CA ALA A 25 22.60 -11.83 54.14
C ALA A 25 23.34 -13.16 53.93
N THR A 26 23.84 -13.30 52.71
CA THR A 26 24.92 -14.21 52.21
C THR A 26 24.49 -15.61 51.69
N PRO A 27 25.32 -16.27 50.84
CA PRO A 27 25.63 -15.84 49.46
C PRO A 27 25.55 -16.99 48.42
N ALA A 28 25.57 -16.58 47.15
CA ALA A 28 26.05 -17.27 45.94
C ALA A 28 26.13 -18.81 45.89
N THR A 29 25.43 -19.40 44.92
CA THR A 29 25.86 -20.62 44.21
C THR A 29 25.74 -20.43 42.69
N PRO A 30 26.74 -20.86 41.90
CA PRO A 30 26.79 -20.66 40.46
C PRO A 30 25.99 -21.72 39.70
N ASN A 31 25.32 -21.31 38.64
CA ASN A 31 24.72 -22.20 37.65
C ASN A 31 25.82 -22.91 36.84
N PRO A 32 25.78 -24.24 36.69
CA PRO A 32 26.72 -24.96 35.83
C PRO A 32 26.32 -24.80 34.36
N ALA A 33 27.34 -24.59 33.52
CA ALA A 33 27.24 -24.59 32.07
C ALA A 33 26.78 -25.96 31.54
N PRO A 34 26.03 -26.01 30.42
CA PRO A 34 25.74 -27.26 29.73
C PRO A 34 27.02 -27.80 29.04
N PRO A 35 27.19 -29.13 28.97
CA PRO A 35 28.40 -29.74 28.43
C PRO A 35 28.48 -29.60 26.90
N ASN A 36 29.70 -29.31 26.44
CA ASN A 36 30.14 -29.54 25.07
C ASN A 36 29.95 -31.01 24.71
N ASP A 37 29.09 -31.29 23.74
CA ASP A 37 29.07 -32.60 23.08
C ASP A 37 29.81 -32.49 21.74
N ALA A 38 30.89 -33.26 21.69
CA ALA A 38 31.75 -33.40 20.54
C ALA A 38 31.20 -34.52 19.65
N GLY A 39 31.19 -34.28 18.34
CA GLY A 39 31.36 -35.32 17.33
C GLY A 39 30.14 -36.17 17.04
N SER A 40 29.45 -35.83 15.95
CA SER A 40 28.86 -36.86 15.10
C SER A 40 28.96 -36.43 13.63
N ALA A 41 29.98 -36.97 12.97
CA ALA A 41 30.14 -36.92 11.53
C ALA A 41 29.02 -37.76 10.90
N SER A 42 28.15 -37.12 10.10
CA SER A 42 27.26 -37.83 9.19
C SER A 42 27.89 -37.90 7.79
N PRO A 43 27.91 -39.09 7.17
CA PRO A 43 28.58 -39.31 5.89
C PRO A 43 27.77 -38.74 4.72
N ALA A 44 28.52 -38.19 3.76
CA ALA A 44 28.02 -37.74 2.47
C ALA A 44 27.39 -38.91 1.69
N THR A 45 26.12 -38.78 1.33
CA THR A 45 25.49 -39.61 0.29
C THR A 45 25.66 -38.93 -1.08
N PRO A 46 26.16 -39.64 -2.10
CA PRO A 46 26.32 -39.09 -3.44
C PRO A 46 24.97 -39.01 -4.15
N ASN A 47 24.69 -37.84 -4.72
CA ASN A 47 23.50 -37.57 -5.52
C ASN A 47 23.73 -38.09 -6.96
N PRO A 48 22.95 -39.04 -7.50
CA PRO A 48 23.11 -39.52 -8.86
C PRO A 48 22.47 -38.56 -9.87
N ALA A 49 23.12 -38.45 -11.03
CA ALA A 49 22.71 -37.62 -12.18
C ALA A 49 21.32 -37.97 -12.73
N PRO A 50 20.58 -37.00 -13.30
CA PRO A 50 19.31 -37.27 -13.98
C PRO A 50 19.55 -37.92 -15.35
N PRO A 51 18.73 -38.90 -15.77
CA PRO A 51 18.78 -39.43 -17.12
C PRO A 51 18.12 -38.48 -18.13
N ALA A 52 18.69 -38.51 -19.34
CA ALA A 52 18.28 -37.75 -20.51
C ALA A 52 17.08 -38.37 -21.25
N GLU A 53 16.41 -37.48 -22.00
CA GLU A 53 15.61 -37.70 -23.21
C GLU A 53 14.32 -38.55 -23.16
N ASP A 54 13.22 -37.96 -23.61
CA ASP A 54 12.71 -38.32 -24.95
C ASP A 54 11.59 -37.39 -25.44
N ALA A 55 11.81 -36.84 -26.63
CA ALA A 55 10.84 -36.05 -27.37
C ALA A 55 9.86 -36.98 -28.11
N LYS A 56 8.55 -36.83 -27.85
CA LYS A 56 7.51 -37.39 -28.72
C LYS A 56 6.56 -36.30 -29.22
N LYS A 57 6.66 -36.07 -30.54
CA LYS A 57 5.71 -35.38 -31.40
C LYS A 57 4.32 -36.01 -31.25
N SER A 58 3.28 -35.18 -31.10
CA SER A 58 1.90 -35.58 -31.31
C SER A 58 1.22 -34.59 -32.27
N THR A 59 0.99 -35.08 -33.47
CA THR A 59 0.20 -34.48 -34.56
C THR A 59 -1.24 -34.94 -34.40
N PHE A 60 -2.23 -34.03 -34.42
CA PHE A 60 -3.68 -34.28 -34.69
C PHE A 60 -4.43 -32.95 -34.47
N GLU A 61 -5.49 -32.53 -35.16
CA GLU A 61 -6.12 -32.81 -36.45
C GLU A 61 -7.05 -31.62 -36.70
N LYS A 62 -7.23 -31.26 -37.97
CA LYS A 62 -8.27 -30.34 -38.44
C LYS A 62 -9.64 -30.97 -38.22
N ILE A 63 -10.57 -30.28 -37.56
CA ILE A 63 -12.00 -30.50 -37.78
C ILE A 63 -12.69 -29.18 -38.11
N SER A 64 -13.35 -29.23 -39.27
CA SER A 64 -14.16 -28.21 -39.91
C SER A 64 -15.63 -28.37 -39.52
N SER A 65 -16.37 -27.27 -39.68
CA SER A 65 -17.83 -27.16 -39.90
C SER A 65 -18.74 -27.18 -38.66
N ARG A 66 -19.50 -26.09 -38.47
CA ARG A 66 -20.89 -25.97 -38.99
C ARG A 66 -21.48 -24.57 -38.75
N LYS A 67 -22.07 -24.05 -39.83
CA LYS A 67 -23.05 -22.96 -39.86
C LYS A 67 -24.35 -23.39 -39.17
N SER A 68 -24.99 -22.48 -38.46
CA SER A 68 -26.45 -22.32 -38.46
C SER A 68 -26.81 -20.93 -37.97
N GLY A 69 -27.44 -20.13 -38.83
CA GLY A 69 -28.00 -18.83 -38.45
C GLY A 69 -29.40 -18.95 -37.87
N LYS A 70 -29.91 -17.84 -37.31
CA LYS A 70 -31.33 -17.46 -37.38
C LYS A 70 -31.54 -16.00 -37.00
N LYS A 71 -32.33 -15.34 -37.83
CA LYS A 71 -32.88 -13.98 -37.74
C LYS A 71 -33.97 -13.86 -36.67
N ALA A 72 -34.08 -12.68 -36.06
CA ALA A 72 -35.32 -11.98 -35.67
C ALA A 72 -34.91 -10.51 -35.45
N ALA A 73 -35.33 -9.47 -36.18
CA ALA A 73 -36.67 -8.97 -36.55
C ALA A 73 -37.48 -8.46 -35.35
N VAL A 74 -37.27 -7.19 -34.98
CA VAL A 74 -38.15 -6.31 -34.17
C VAL A 74 -37.88 -4.89 -34.72
N ARG A 75 -38.69 -4.35 -35.64
CA ARG A 75 -39.99 -3.65 -35.50
C ARG A 75 -39.83 -2.22 -34.97
N ASP A 76 -39.86 -1.30 -35.93
CA ASP A 76 -40.21 0.12 -35.81
C ASP A 76 -41.54 0.29 -35.09
N GLU A 77 -41.60 1.23 -34.14
CA GLU A 77 -42.78 2.07 -33.95
C GLU A 77 -42.32 3.54 -33.83
N HIS A 78 -42.81 4.32 -34.79
CA HIS A 78 -42.83 5.77 -34.83
C HIS A 78 -43.61 6.32 -33.64
N GLU A 79 -43.05 7.29 -32.93
CA GLU A 79 -43.83 8.24 -32.15
C GLU A 79 -43.53 9.66 -32.59
N ASP A 80 -44.62 10.39 -32.78
CA ASP A 80 -44.71 11.67 -33.45
C ASP A 80 -44.08 12.81 -32.65
N THR A 81 -43.44 13.67 -33.42
CA THR A 81 -42.77 14.89 -32.97
C THR A 81 -43.80 16.03 -32.93
N GLU A 82 -44.30 16.39 -31.75
CA GLU A 82 -44.93 17.70 -31.54
C GLU A 82 -43.84 18.73 -31.20
N MET A 83 -43.48 19.54 -32.19
CA MET A 83 -42.67 20.74 -32.01
C MET A 83 -43.52 21.85 -31.38
N VAL A 84 -43.36 22.07 -30.07
CA VAL A 84 -43.74 23.33 -29.42
C VAL A 84 -42.48 24.14 -29.18
N SER A 85 -42.30 25.16 -30.02
CA SER A 85 -41.21 26.13 -29.94
C SER A 85 -41.43 27.11 -28.78
N ASN A 86 -40.90 26.79 -27.60
CA ASN A 86 -40.58 27.79 -26.58
C ASN A 86 -39.09 28.14 -26.71
N ALA A 87 -38.81 29.07 -27.61
CA ALA A 87 -37.50 29.70 -27.74
C ALA A 87 -37.43 30.87 -26.75
N THR A 88 -36.89 30.63 -25.54
CA THR A 88 -36.30 31.63 -24.65
C THR A 88 -35.61 30.87 -23.51
N ASP A 89 -34.34 31.19 -23.23
CA ASP A 89 -33.45 30.60 -22.20
C ASP A 89 -32.68 29.29 -22.49
N SER A 90 -32.32 28.99 -23.74
CA SER A 90 -31.47 27.82 -24.05
C SER A 90 -29.95 28.06 -23.92
N GLU A 91 -29.48 29.31 -23.82
CA GLU A 91 -28.03 29.58 -23.81
C GLU A 91 -27.36 29.29 -22.45
N ASP A 92 -28.11 29.26 -21.34
CA ASP A 92 -27.57 29.00 -20.00
C ASP A 92 -27.38 27.51 -19.69
N GLU A 93 -28.19 26.62 -20.28
CA GLU A 93 -28.09 25.18 -20.06
C GLU A 93 -26.89 24.58 -20.80
N ASP A 94 -26.54 25.10 -21.98
CA ASP A 94 -25.35 24.65 -22.73
C ASP A 94 -24.04 25.04 -22.05
N SER A 95 -24.01 26.16 -21.31
CA SER A 95 -22.86 26.56 -20.51
C SER A 95 -22.69 25.65 -19.29
N LYS A 96 -23.78 25.38 -18.54
CA LYS A 96 -23.74 24.46 -17.39
C LYS A 96 -23.30 23.06 -17.82
N ARG A 97 -23.81 22.59 -18.97
CA ARG A 97 -23.46 21.26 -19.49
C ARG A 97 -21.99 21.17 -19.91
N ARG A 98 -21.41 22.24 -20.46
CA ARG A 98 -19.97 22.31 -20.76
C ARG A 98 -19.13 22.31 -19.49
N ASP A 99 -19.47 23.13 -18.50
CA ASP A 99 -18.77 23.16 -17.21
C ASP A 99 -18.81 21.79 -16.51
N GLU A 100 -19.94 21.08 -16.63
CA GLU A 100 -20.12 19.76 -16.02
C GLU A 100 -19.31 18.67 -16.76
N ILE A 101 -19.21 18.75 -18.09
CA ILE A 101 -18.34 17.88 -18.90
C ILE A 101 -16.86 18.16 -18.62
N GLU A 102 -16.45 19.42 -18.57
CA GLU A 102 -15.07 19.83 -18.29
C GLU A 102 -14.66 19.45 -16.87
N ARG A 103 -15.57 19.62 -15.89
CA ARG A 103 -15.42 19.12 -14.52
C ARG A 103 -15.22 17.60 -14.50
N ALA A 104 -16.04 16.86 -15.25
CA ALA A 104 -15.93 15.40 -15.32
C ALA A 104 -14.61 14.97 -15.98
N GLN A 105 -14.14 15.70 -17.00
CA GLN A 105 -12.85 15.46 -17.65
C GLN A 105 -11.67 15.74 -16.73
N LEU A 106 -11.64 16.89 -16.04
CA LEU A 106 -10.56 17.23 -15.09
C LEU A 106 -10.53 16.28 -13.89
N GLN A 107 -11.69 15.85 -13.39
CA GLN A 107 -11.77 14.81 -12.36
C GLN A 107 -11.27 13.47 -12.89
N ALA A 108 -11.62 13.10 -14.13
CA ALA A 108 -11.14 11.88 -14.76
C ALA A 108 -9.64 11.92 -15.04
N GLU A 109 -9.08 13.05 -15.48
CA GLU A 109 -7.64 13.24 -15.71
C GLU A 109 -6.85 13.27 -14.41
N GLY A 110 -7.35 13.97 -13.38
CA GLY A 110 -6.76 13.94 -12.04
C GLY A 110 -6.78 12.54 -11.44
N ALA A 111 -7.90 11.83 -11.56
CA ALA A 111 -8.02 10.43 -11.16
C ALA A 111 -7.11 9.52 -11.99
N ARG A 112 -6.94 9.78 -13.30
CA ARG A 112 -6.09 9.01 -14.21
C ARG A 112 -4.62 9.24 -13.92
N GLY A 113 -4.18 10.47 -13.66
CA GLY A 113 -2.81 10.78 -13.24
C GLY A 113 -2.47 10.22 -11.87
N LEU A 114 -3.43 10.24 -10.93
CA LEU A 114 -3.30 9.55 -9.65
C LEU A 114 -3.22 8.03 -9.87
N ALA A 115 -4.09 7.47 -10.71
CA ALA A 115 -4.09 6.05 -11.05
C ALA A 115 -2.84 5.61 -11.81
N GLU A 116 -2.24 6.47 -12.64
CA GLU A 116 -1.01 6.19 -13.39
C GLU A 116 0.22 6.23 -12.46
N LYS A 117 0.22 7.15 -11.50
CA LYS A 117 1.19 7.20 -10.40
C LYS A 117 1.02 6.04 -9.40
N ILE A 118 -0.20 5.53 -9.25
CA ILE A 118 -0.49 4.29 -8.52
C ILE A 118 -0.07 3.06 -9.36
N LYS A 119 -0.23 3.10 -10.70
CA LYS A 119 0.15 2.03 -11.63
C LYS A 119 1.66 1.87 -11.80
N SER A 120 2.45 2.93 -11.68
CA SER A 120 3.92 2.79 -11.60
C SER A 120 4.38 2.02 -10.35
N GLY A 121 3.44 1.75 -9.43
CA GLY A 121 3.68 1.13 -8.15
C GLY A 121 4.45 2.06 -7.23
N PRO A 122 4.17 2.08 -5.91
CA PRO A 122 5.15 2.60 -4.98
C PRO A 122 6.46 1.84 -5.19
N ALA A 123 7.60 2.55 -5.15
CA ALA A 123 8.90 1.91 -5.15
C ALA A 123 8.87 0.79 -4.10
N ARG A 124 9.16 -0.45 -4.52
CA ARG A 124 9.04 -1.62 -3.65
C ARG A 124 9.92 -1.38 -2.42
N VAL A 125 9.30 -1.29 -1.25
CA VAL A 125 10.02 -1.11 0.01
C VAL A 125 10.89 -2.35 0.22
N PRO A 126 12.21 -2.20 0.46
CA PRO A 126 13.08 -3.32 0.76
C PRO A 126 12.55 -4.15 1.94
N ASP A 127 12.63 -5.48 1.86
CA ASP A 127 12.01 -6.39 2.84
C ASP A 127 12.50 -6.12 4.28
N GLU A 128 13.74 -5.68 4.46
CA GLU A 128 14.32 -5.28 5.76
C GLU A 128 13.64 -4.02 6.33
N ILE A 129 13.37 -3.03 5.47
CA ILE A 129 12.66 -1.80 5.85
C ILE A 129 11.19 -2.11 6.12
N ALA A 130 10.57 -2.98 5.31
CA ALA A 130 9.18 -3.42 5.51
C ALA A 130 8.99 -4.07 6.90
N LYS A 131 9.97 -4.85 7.38
CA LYS A 131 9.97 -5.38 8.75
C LYS A 131 9.96 -4.28 9.82
N TYR A 132 10.75 -3.22 9.64
CA TYR A 132 10.75 -2.08 10.56
C TYR A 132 9.46 -1.27 10.49
N HIS A 133 8.88 -1.11 9.30
CA HIS A 133 7.56 -0.49 9.15
C HIS A 133 6.48 -1.29 9.86
N ALA A 134 6.48 -2.62 9.74
CA ALA A 134 5.54 -3.49 10.47
C ALA A 134 5.68 -3.33 12.00
N GLU A 135 6.92 -3.27 12.51
CA GLU A 135 7.20 -3.03 13.94
C GLU A 135 6.58 -1.70 14.42
N LEU A 136 6.75 -0.63 13.63
CA LEU A 136 6.21 0.70 13.95
C LEU A 136 4.68 0.77 13.78
N SER A 137 4.11 0.17 12.75
CA SER A 137 2.66 0.11 12.51
C SER A 137 1.93 -0.51 13.70
N ARG A 138 2.50 -1.56 14.30
CA ARG A 138 1.95 -2.18 15.53
C ARG A 138 1.89 -1.19 16.69
N LEU A 139 2.88 -0.32 16.85
CA LEU A 139 2.87 0.73 17.88
C LEU A 139 1.76 1.75 17.62
N VAL A 140 1.57 2.17 16.36
CA VAL A 140 0.49 3.07 15.94
C VAL A 140 -0.88 2.50 16.30
N ARG A 141 -1.12 1.24 15.93
CA ARG A 141 -2.40 0.55 16.13
C ARG A 141 -2.87 0.56 17.59
N SER A 142 -1.95 0.47 18.55
CA SER A 142 -2.30 0.30 19.97
C SER A 142 -3.00 1.51 20.63
N LYS A 143 -2.47 2.74 20.45
CA LYS A 143 -2.90 3.91 21.24
C LYS A 143 -3.18 5.18 20.43
N TRP A 144 -2.67 5.31 19.21
CA TRP A 144 -2.76 6.57 18.48
C TRP A 144 -4.20 6.92 18.11
N TRP A 145 -5.00 5.89 17.79
CA TRP A 145 -6.41 6.05 17.44
C TRP A 145 -7.30 6.46 18.62
N GLN A 146 -6.86 6.23 19.85
CA GLN A 146 -7.61 6.64 21.05
C GLN A 146 -7.38 8.12 21.35
N ASP A 147 -6.11 8.55 21.32
CA ASP A 147 -5.73 9.88 21.80
C ASP A 147 -5.48 10.90 20.68
N GLY A 148 -5.38 10.46 19.41
CA GLY A 148 -4.99 11.32 18.29
C GLY A 148 -3.56 11.89 18.45
N LYS A 149 -2.68 11.19 19.17
CA LYS A 149 -1.29 11.61 19.40
C LYS A 149 -0.40 10.41 19.67
N MET A 150 0.90 10.57 19.41
CA MET A 150 1.91 9.59 19.77
C MET A 150 2.15 9.59 21.28
N PRO A 151 1.99 8.45 21.98
CA PRO A 151 2.37 8.33 23.39
C PRO A 151 3.87 8.60 23.60
N THR A 152 4.22 9.35 24.65
CA THR A 152 5.62 9.67 24.99
C THR A 152 6.49 8.42 25.14
N ALA A 153 5.93 7.34 25.71
CA ALA A 153 6.62 6.06 25.89
C ALA A 153 7.02 5.39 24.55
N GLN A 154 6.33 5.70 23.45
CA GLN A 154 6.64 5.13 22.14
C GLN A 154 7.67 5.97 21.36
N LYS A 155 7.90 7.23 21.73
CA LYS A 155 8.81 8.14 21.01
C LYS A 155 10.22 7.55 20.88
N LEU A 156 10.76 6.97 21.97
CA LEU A 156 12.06 6.31 21.97
C LEU A 156 12.11 5.09 21.04
N SER A 157 11.03 4.31 20.96
CA SER A 157 10.94 3.18 20.03
C SER A 157 10.95 3.65 18.58
N PHE A 158 10.23 4.73 18.27
CA PHE A 158 10.24 5.34 16.93
C PHE A 158 11.60 5.89 16.55
N GLU A 159 12.30 6.56 17.48
CA GLU A 159 13.67 7.05 17.24
C GLU A 159 14.64 5.89 17.01
N LYS A 160 14.56 4.82 17.83
CA LYS A 160 15.41 3.64 17.70
C LYS A 160 15.19 2.91 16.38
N VAL A 161 13.95 2.66 15.99
CA VAL A 161 13.64 1.98 14.72
C VAL A 161 13.91 2.89 13.53
N GLY A 162 13.66 4.21 13.66
CA GLY A 162 14.04 5.20 12.66
C GLY A 162 15.54 5.21 12.37
N TYR A 163 16.38 5.08 13.42
CA TYR A 163 17.82 4.92 13.25
C TYR A 163 18.19 3.61 12.50
N LYS A 164 17.50 2.50 12.78
CA LYS A 164 17.70 1.25 12.03
C LYS A 164 17.33 1.42 10.55
N ILE A 165 16.20 2.05 10.24
CA ILE A 165 15.78 2.35 8.86
C ILE A 165 16.85 3.19 8.17
N LYS A 166 17.30 4.29 8.79
CA LYS A 166 18.35 5.15 8.25
C LYS A 166 19.62 4.36 7.95
N LYS A 167 20.07 3.52 8.89
CA LYS A 167 21.24 2.65 8.71
C LYS A 167 21.07 1.70 7.53
N THR A 168 19.93 1.02 7.41
CA THR A 168 19.64 0.14 6.28
C THR A 168 19.58 0.89 4.95
N CYS A 169 19.01 2.10 4.91
CA CYS A 169 19.06 2.95 3.71
C CYS A 169 20.49 3.27 3.29
N SER A 170 21.37 3.58 4.26
CA SER A 170 22.80 3.78 3.99
C SER A 170 23.47 2.52 3.45
N GLU A 171 23.19 1.35 4.02
CA GLU A 171 23.75 0.07 3.54
C GLU A 171 23.29 -0.26 2.11
N ILE A 172 22.03 0.02 1.78
CA ILE A 172 21.48 -0.17 0.42
C ILE A 172 22.22 0.73 -0.58
N GLY A 173 22.31 2.04 -0.30
CA GLY A 173 22.98 2.94 -1.24
C GLY A 173 24.48 2.65 -1.37
N HIS A 174 25.13 2.10 -0.32
CA HIS A 174 26.53 1.67 -0.41
C HIS A 174 26.68 0.42 -1.28
N ARG A 175 25.74 -0.52 -1.18
CA ARG A 175 25.71 -1.71 -2.06
C ARG A 175 25.53 -1.30 -3.51
N GLU A 176 24.59 -0.42 -3.80
CA GLU A 176 24.36 0.10 -5.15
C GLU A 176 25.57 0.90 -5.69
N LEU A 177 26.27 1.64 -4.82
CA LEU A 177 27.51 2.32 -5.18
C LEU A 177 28.59 1.31 -5.58
N GLU A 178 28.81 0.25 -4.79
CA GLU A 178 29.80 -0.78 -5.11
C GLU A 178 29.46 -1.56 -6.38
N GLU A 179 28.16 -1.80 -6.64
CA GLU A 179 27.69 -2.36 -7.89
C GLU A 179 27.97 -1.42 -9.08
N ALA A 180 27.70 -0.12 -8.93
CA ALA A 180 28.00 0.88 -9.95
C ALA A 180 29.51 1.02 -10.22
N ILE A 181 30.35 1.00 -9.18
CA ILE A 181 31.81 0.96 -9.31
C ILE A 181 32.22 -0.27 -10.13
N THR A 182 31.67 -1.44 -9.80
CA THR A 182 31.99 -2.69 -10.50
C THR A 182 31.58 -2.62 -11.97
N GLN A 183 30.39 -2.10 -12.28
CA GLN A 183 29.92 -1.93 -13.65
C GLN A 183 30.79 -0.94 -14.45
N GLU A 184 31.20 0.17 -13.85
CA GLU A 184 32.06 1.15 -14.50
C GLU A 184 33.47 0.60 -14.76
N ILE A 185 34.02 -0.20 -13.85
CA ILE A 185 35.29 -0.91 -14.06
C ILE A 185 35.17 -1.88 -15.24
N VAL A 186 34.10 -2.69 -15.28
CA VAL A 186 33.86 -3.63 -16.38
C VAL A 186 33.78 -2.87 -17.71
N LYS A 187 33.02 -1.78 -17.75
CA LYS A 187 32.89 -0.92 -18.93
C LYS A 187 34.25 -0.38 -19.41
N GLN A 188 35.11 0.11 -18.51
CA GLN A 188 36.43 0.65 -18.87
C GLN A 188 37.44 -0.41 -19.31
N VAL A 189 37.34 -1.63 -18.76
CA VAL A 189 38.15 -2.78 -19.22
C VAL A 189 37.71 -3.22 -20.62
N GLU A 190 36.39 -3.32 -20.86
CA GLU A 190 35.84 -3.71 -22.15
C GLU A 190 36.16 -2.69 -23.26
N SER A 191 36.15 -1.39 -22.93
CA SER A 191 36.57 -0.33 -23.84
C SER A 191 38.09 -0.23 -24.03
N LYS A 192 38.88 -1.06 -23.34
CA LYS A 192 40.35 -1.03 -23.31
C LYS A 192 40.92 0.32 -22.86
N THR A 193 40.16 1.08 -22.08
CA THR A 193 40.60 2.35 -21.50
C THR A 193 41.57 2.11 -20.36
N ILE A 194 41.40 1.00 -19.65
CA ILE A 194 42.30 0.51 -18.61
C ILE A 194 42.65 -0.97 -18.85
N THR A 195 43.74 -1.42 -18.26
CA THR A 195 44.13 -2.83 -18.21
C THR A 195 43.42 -3.59 -17.07
N ALA A 196 43.38 -4.91 -17.16
CA ALA A 196 42.82 -5.75 -16.10
C ALA A 196 43.63 -5.65 -14.78
N GLU A 197 44.92 -5.33 -14.86
CA GLU A 197 45.79 -5.11 -13.69
C GLU A 197 45.43 -3.80 -12.98
N GLU A 198 45.21 -2.72 -13.74
CA GLU A 198 44.76 -1.43 -13.20
C GLU A 198 43.36 -1.55 -12.57
N ALA A 199 42.45 -2.31 -13.18
CA ALA A 199 41.12 -2.60 -12.65
C ALA A 199 41.14 -3.33 -11.29
N ALA A 200 42.20 -4.09 -11.01
CA ALA A 200 42.39 -4.79 -9.74
C ALA A 200 42.97 -3.87 -8.64
N SER A 201 43.51 -2.70 -8.99
CA SER A 201 44.11 -1.76 -8.03
C SER A 201 43.07 -1.15 -7.10
N SER A 202 43.34 -1.12 -5.79
CA SER A 202 42.49 -0.45 -4.81
C SER A 202 42.43 1.06 -5.04
N GLU A 203 43.54 1.67 -5.44
CA GLU A 203 43.62 3.12 -5.72
C GLU A 203 42.70 3.50 -6.87
N PHE A 204 42.61 2.65 -7.90
CA PHE A 204 41.70 2.90 -9.02
C PHE A 204 40.23 2.79 -8.60
N LYS A 205 39.89 1.78 -7.78
CA LYS A 205 38.54 1.63 -7.20
C LYS A 205 38.17 2.80 -6.33
N ASP A 206 39.09 3.30 -5.50
CA ASP A 206 38.87 4.45 -4.63
C ASP A 206 38.66 5.73 -5.46
N ASN A 207 39.43 5.92 -6.55
CA ASN A 207 39.22 7.04 -7.47
C ASN A 207 37.84 7.00 -8.15
N ILE A 208 37.36 5.83 -8.59
CA ILE A 208 35.99 5.69 -9.12
C ILE A 208 34.96 5.93 -8.02
N ARG A 209 35.18 5.38 -6.82
CA ARG A 209 34.29 5.59 -5.68
C ARG A 209 34.13 7.08 -5.37
N ASP A 210 35.23 7.80 -5.24
CA ASP A 210 35.22 9.25 -4.97
C ASP A 210 34.55 10.01 -6.11
N ALA A 211 34.81 9.62 -7.36
CA ALA A 211 34.17 10.21 -8.54
C ALA A 211 32.66 9.93 -8.64
N LEU A 212 32.14 8.84 -8.08
CA LEU A 212 30.70 8.55 -8.01
C LEU A 212 30.04 9.12 -6.74
N TRP A 213 30.81 9.27 -5.66
CA TRP A 213 30.35 9.70 -4.35
C TRP A 213 30.26 11.22 -4.20
N GLU A 214 31.32 11.93 -4.60
CA GLU A 214 31.39 13.40 -4.48
C GLU A 214 30.63 14.11 -5.59
N LYS A 215 30.26 15.36 -5.35
CA LYS A 215 29.36 16.17 -6.19
C LYS A 215 30.12 17.07 -7.19
N LYS A 216 31.43 16.91 -7.39
CA LYS A 216 32.28 17.94 -8.04
C LYS A 216 33.57 17.44 -8.70
N THR A 217 33.50 16.69 -9.80
CA THR A 217 34.64 16.68 -10.74
C THR A 217 34.19 16.95 -12.18
N ASP A 218 35.04 17.63 -12.97
CA ASP A 218 34.76 17.98 -14.37
C ASP A 218 34.49 16.76 -15.27
N LYS A 219 34.90 15.55 -14.84
CA LYS A 219 34.56 14.28 -15.50
C LYS A 219 33.12 13.81 -15.24
N GLN A 220 32.47 14.27 -14.17
CA GLN A 220 31.05 13.97 -13.89
C GLN A 220 30.08 14.72 -14.80
N LEU A 221 30.48 15.88 -15.32
CA LEU A 221 29.69 16.62 -16.31
C LEU A 221 29.38 15.75 -17.53
N ILE A 222 30.23 14.78 -17.85
CA ILE A 222 30.02 13.84 -18.95
C ILE A 222 29.06 12.70 -18.53
N TYR A 223 29.31 12.02 -17.40
CA TYR A 223 28.41 10.95 -16.93
C TYR A 223 26.97 11.44 -16.64
N TRP A 224 26.83 12.66 -16.13
CA TRP A 224 25.54 13.27 -15.80
C TRP A 224 24.92 14.00 -16.99
N ALA A 225 25.71 14.47 -17.97
CA ALA A 225 25.15 14.84 -19.27
C ALA A 225 24.54 13.63 -19.98
N GLU A 226 25.12 12.43 -19.79
CA GLU A 226 24.57 11.18 -20.29
C GLU A 226 23.39 10.66 -19.45
N ASN A 227 23.31 11.00 -18.16
CA ASN A 227 22.24 10.57 -17.23
C ASN A 227 21.70 11.74 -16.37
N PRO A 228 21.06 12.76 -16.96
CA PRO A 228 20.71 14.01 -16.26
C PRO A 228 19.66 13.84 -15.15
N ASN A 229 19.01 12.67 -15.09
CA ASN A 229 17.93 12.39 -14.15
C ASN A 229 18.40 11.64 -12.89
N GLU A 230 19.65 11.17 -12.82
CA GLU A 230 20.15 10.45 -11.65
C GLU A 230 20.88 11.36 -10.65
N PRO A 231 20.42 11.43 -9.40
CA PRO A 231 21.11 12.20 -8.37
C PRO A 231 22.43 11.50 -7.97
N PRO A 232 23.44 12.25 -7.47
CA PRO A 232 24.67 11.67 -6.93
C PRO A 232 24.36 10.69 -5.80
N PHE A 233 25.21 9.69 -5.60
CA PHE A 233 25.00 8.68 -4.56
C PHE A 233 24.87 9.26 -3.15
N SER A 234 25.61 10.33 -2.84
CA SER A 234 25.45 11.08 -1.59
C SER A 234 24.03 11.62 -1.40
N GLN A 235 23.35 12.04 -2.47
CA GLN A 235 21.93 12.44 -2.42
C GLN A 235 20.97 11.25 -2.49
N LYS A 236 21.32 10.15 -3.17
CA LYS A 236 20.50 8.92 -3.17
C LYS A 236 20.25 8.42 -1.75
N MET A 237 21.23 8.51 -0.86
CA MET A 237 21.06 8.17 0.56
C MET A 237 19.99 9.00 1.26
N ASP A 238 20.03 10.32 1.09
CA ASP A 238 19.04 11.24 1.65
C ASP A 238 17.65 10.99 1.03
N ILE A 239 17.60 10.66 -0.26
CA ILE A 239 16.37 10.29 -0.96
C ILE A 239 15.81 8.98 -0.41
N TYR A 240 16.64 7.96 -0.18
CA TYR A 240 16.22 6.69 0.45
C TYR A 240 15.74 6.90 1.87
N GLU A 241 16.45 7.71 2.66
CA GLU A 241 15.98 8.08 3.99
C GLU A 241 14.62 8.78 3.91
N ALA A 242 14.45 9.78 3.04
CA ALA A 242 13.18 10.50 2.90
C ALA A 242 12.03 9.62 2.36
N MET A 243 12.35 8.70 1.44
CA MET A 243 11.38 7.83 0.79
C MET A 243 10.90 6.72 1.73
N TYR A 244 11.83 6.08 2.44
CA TYR A 244 11.57 4.93 3.30
C TYR A 244 11.36 5.29 4.77
N ARG A 245 11.54 6.55 5.17
CA ARG A 245 11.23 7.00 6.52
C ARG A 245 9.76 6.74 6.83
N PHE A 246 9.51 6.14 7.99
CA PHE A 246 8.16 5.95 8.49
C PHE A 246 7.51 7.32 8.77
N PRO A 247 6.39 7.66 8.12
CA PRO A 247 5.81 9.00 8.14
C PRO A 247 4.89 9.21 9.35
N SER A 248 5.45 9.11 10.55
CA SER A 248 4.71 9.19 11.83
C SER A 248 3.86 10.45 11.95
N GLU A 249 4.41 11.63 11.63
CA GLU A 249 3.71 12.91 11.75
C GLU A 249 2.47 13.00 10.86
N ALA A 250 2.59 12.57 9.60
CA ALA A 250 1.46 12.56 8.67
C ALA A 250 0.39 11.55 9.10
N ILE A 251 0.80 10.36 9.55
CA ILE A 251 -0.12 9.33 10.07
C ILE A 251 -0.89 9.87 11.28
N ILE A 252 -0.23 10.54 12.23
CA ILE A 252 -0.91 11.18 13.37
C ILE A 252 -1.91 12.22 12.87
N GLY A 253 -1.51 13.09 11.95
CA GLY A 253 -2.40 14.11 11.38
C GLY A 253 -3.67 13.52 10.78
N HIS A 254 -3.55 12.43 10.01
CA HIS A 254 -4.69 11.71 9.46
C HIS A 254 -5.56 11.06 10.55
N ILE A 255 -4.96 10.34 11.51
CA ILE A 255 -5.69 9.69 12.60
C ILE A 255 -6.48 10.71 13.41
N SER A 256 -5.88 11.85 13.77
CA SER A 256 -6.53 12.89 14.56
C SER A 256 -7.69 13.53 13.79
N THR A 257 -7.48 13.79 12.50
CA THR A 257 -8.52 14.33 11.62
C THR A 257 -9.69 13.36 11.53
N ILE A 258 -9.45 12.11 11.12
CA ILE A 258 -10.47 11.06 10.99
C ILE A 258 -11.19 10.83 12.32
N GLY A 259 -10.47 10.75 13.43
CA GLY A 259 -11.04 10.58 14.77
C GLY A 259 -11.99 11.71 15.17
N SER A 260 -11.61 12.96 14.88
CA SER A 260 -12.46 14.14 15.16
C SER A 260 -13.74 14.16 14.30
N PHE A 261 -13.63 13.78 13.02
CA PHE A 261 -14.78 13.65 12.13
C PHE A 261 -15.71 12.51 12.57
N ALA A 262 -15.16 11.33 12.88
CA ALA A 262 -15.93 10.18 13.35
C ALA A 262 -16.70 10.50 14.64
N LYS A 263 -16.08 11.22 15.59
CA LYS A 263 -16.76 11.68 16.80
C LYS A 263 -17.93 12.62 16.48
N SER A 264 -17.73 13.55 15.53
CA SER A 264 -18.77 14.50 15.10
C SER A 264 -19.95 13.80 14.44
N VAL A 265 -19.69 12.80 13.58
CA VAL A 265 -20.72 11.94 12.98
C VAL A 265 -21.53 11.23 14.07
N TRP A 266 -20.85 10.62 15.04
CA TRP A 266 -21.51 9.89 16.13
C TRP A 266 -22.35 10.80 17.05
N GLU A 267 -21.89 12.02 17.32
CA GLU A 267 -22.66 13.01 18.09
C GLU A 267 -23.89 13.52 17.33
N LEU A 268 -23.82 13.61 16.00
CA LEU A 268 -24.96 13.97 15.15
C LEU A 268 -25.97 12.84 15.04
N GLU A 269 -25.55 11.57 14.94
CA GLU A 269 -26.46 10.41 14.93
C GLU A 269 -27.36 10.34 16.16
N LYS A 270 -26.85 10.75 17.32
CA LYS A 270 -27.64 10.79 18.57
C LYS A 270 -28.71 11.87 18.56
N LYS A 271 -28.58 12.90 17.71
CA LYS A 271 -29.53 14.00 17.57
C LYS A 271 -30.45 13.64 16.40
N SER A 272 -31.61 13.03 16.69
CA SER A 272 -32.54 12.40 15.74
C SER A 272 -33.19 13.30 14.65
N ASN A 273 -32.59 14.42 14.26
CA ASN A 273 -33.24 15.44 13.43
C ASN A 273 -32.34 16.10 12.37
N VAL A 274 -31.27 15.44 11.90
CA VAL A 274 -30.35 16.04 10.91
C VAL A 274 -29.87 15.05 9.84
N ASP A 275 -30.75 14.63 8.94
CA ASP A 275 -30.38 13.66 7.90
C ASP A 275 -29.35 14.21 6.90
N LYS A 276 -29.55 15.43 6.37
CA LYS A 276 -28.67 15.96 5.31
C LYS A 276 -27.23 16.23 5.78
N THR A 277 -27.06 16.97 6.87
CA THR A 277 -25.72 17.29 7.40
C THR A 277 -24.99 16.03 7.88
N LEU A 278 -25.72 15.05 8.45
CA LEU A 278 -25.13 13.78 8.85
C LEU A 278 -24.59 13.02 7.64
N GLN A 279 -25.36 12.91 6.56
CA GLN A 279 -24.91 12.25 5.33
C GLN A 279 -23.70 12.96 4.71
N GLU A 280 -23.69 14.29 4.63
CA GLU A 280 -22.54 15.06 4.15
C GLU A 280 -21.27 14.80 4.99
N MET A 281 -21.42 14.70 6.32
CA MET A 281 -20.32 14.39 7.23
C MET A 281 -19.82 12.94 7.08
N LYS A 282 -20.72 11.98 6.86
CA LYS A 282 -20.36 10.58 6.58
C LYS A 282 -19.55 10.47 5.28
N ILE A 283 -19.99 11.14 4.20
CA ILE A 283 -19.27 11.17 2.93
C ILE A 283 -17.85 11.74 3.11
N LYS A 284 -17.71 12.87 3.81
CA LYS A 284 -16.40 13.48 4.10
C LYS A 284 -15.49 12.56 4.93
N LEU A 285 -16.05 11.86 5.91
CA LEU A 285 -15.30 10.89 6.69
C LEU A 285 -14.78 9.73 5.83
N ILE A 286 -15.63 9.18 4.95
CA ILE A 286 -15.26 8.10 4.02
C ILE A 286 -14.14 8.57 3.09
N GLN A 287 -14.25 9.77 2.51
CA GLN A 287 -13.22 10.37 1.67
C GLN A 287 -11.89 10.55 2.42
N GLY A 288 -11.96 10.96 3.70
CA GLY A 288 -10.78 11.05 4.57
C GLY A 288 -10.11 9.69 4.82
N CYS A 289 -10.90 8.65 5.06
CA CYS A 289 -10.41 7.27 5.22
C CYS A 289 -9.77 6.73 3.94
N LEU A 290 -10.38 6.98 2.78
CA LEU A 290 -9.83 6.60 1.47
C LEU A 290 -8.52 7.32 1.17
N THR A 291 -8.47 8.63 1.43
CA THR A 291 -7.23 9.42 1.25
C THR A 291 -6.12 8.90 2.16
N PHE A 292 -6.45 8.56 3.41
CA PHE A 292 -5.48 7.98 4.33
C PHE A 292 -5.02 6.58 3.89
N HIS A 293 -5.93 5.74 3.41
CA HIS A 293 -5.59 4.45 2.82
C HIS A 293 -4.62 4.59 1.65
N GLN A 294 -4.95 5.42 0.67
CA GLN A 294 -4.09 5.70 -0.48
C GLN A 294 -2.73 6.25 -0.06
N TYR A 295 -2.71 7.12 0.96
CA TYR A 295 -1.48 7.63 1.53
C TYR A 295 -0.59 6.50 2.08
N LEU A 296 -1.15 5.58 2.88
CA LEU A 296 -0.42 4.43 3.41
C LEU A 296 0.11 3.52 2.29
N VAL A 297 -0.74 3.15 1.34
CA VAL A 297 -0.36 2.30 0.19
C VAL A 297 0.74 2.97 -0.65
N SER A 298 0.66 4.27 -0.91
CA SER A 298 1.69 5.02 -1.65
C SER A 298 3.06 5.05 -0.95
N ARG A 299 3.08 4.76 0.36
CA ARG A 299 4.28 4.65 1.19
C ARG A 299 4.73 3.21 1.41
N GLY A 300 4.09 2.25 0.75
CA GLY A 300 4.34 0.82 0.97
C GLY A 300 3.97 0.35 2.38
N LEU A 301 3.08 1.08 3.06
CA LEU A 301 2.60 0.73 4.39
C LEU A 301 1.29 -0.04 4.27
N GLU A 302 1.21 -1.16 4.97
CA GLU A 302 0.05 -2.01 5.00
C GLU A 302 -1.05 -1.41 5.91
N PRO A 303 -2.19 -0.95 5.36
CA PRO A 303 -3.23 -0.28 6.14
C PRO A 303 -3.79 -1.15 7.26
N LYS A 304 -3.87 -2.46 7.03
CA LYS A 304 -4.33 -3.46 8.01
C LYS A 304 -3.47 -3.54 9.28
N LEU A 305 -2.18 -3.20 9.17
CA LEU A 305 -1.27 -3.16 10.33
C LEU A 305 -1.39 -1.86 11.12
N ILE A 306 -1.95 -0.80 10.53
CA ILE A 306 -2.02 0.54 11.12
C ILE A 306 -3.42 0.83 11.69
N ILE A 307 -4.48 0.37 11.01
CA ILE A 307 -5.88 0.62 11.36
C ILE A 307 -6.37 -0.53 12.24
N PRO A 308 -6.75 -0.30 13.52
CA PRO A 308 -7.29 -1.36 14.36
C PRO A 308 -8.65 -1.84 13.85
N VAL A 309 -8.96 -3.13 14.05
CA VAL A 309 -10.23 -3.74 13.62
C VAL A 309 -11.46 -2.98 14.14
N LYS A 310 -11.42 -2.48 15.39
CA LYS A 310 -12.49 -1.62 15.93
C LYS A 310 -12.81 -0.42 15.03
N TYR A 311 -11.78 0.25 14.50
CA TYR A 311 -11.97 1.41 13.62
C TYR A 311 -12.30 0.98 12.19
N SER A 312 -11.76 -0.14 11.72
CA SER A 312 -12.20 -0.78 10.47
C SER A 312 -13.72 -1.02 10.49
N ASN A 313 -14.24 -1.71 11.50
CA ASN A 313 -15.66 -1.99 11.66
C ASN A 313 -16.51 -0.72 11.80
N LEU A 314 -16.00 0.30 12.50
CA LEU A 314 -16.66 1.60 12.57
C LEU A 314 -16.80 2.23 11.18
N PHE A 315 -15.73 2.23 10.39
CA PHE A 315 -15.77 2.74 9.02
C PHE A 315 -16.74 1.92 8.17
N LEU A 316 -16.68 0.58 8.25
CA LEU A 316 -17.60 -0.30 7.53
C LEU A 316 -19.07 0.00 7.86
N THR A 317 -19.39 0.19 9.15
CA THR A 317 -20.75 0.51 9.59
C THR A 317 -21.24 1.82 8.98
N ILE A 318 -20.42 2.88 9.07
CA ILE A 318 -20.75 4.20 8.51
C ILE A 318 -20.95 4.12 6.99
N THR A 319 -20.15 3.28 6.34
CA THR A 319 -20.16 3.17 4.89
C THR A 319 -21.32 2.37 4.32
N HIS A 320 -21.85 1.39 5.05
CA HIS A 320 -22.97 0.56 4.60
C HIS A 320 -24.29 1.34 4.46
N GLU A 321 -24.39 2.51 5.07
CA GLU A 321 -25.60 3.33 5.08
C GLU A 321 -25.73 4.25 3.85
N SER A 322 -24.64 4.47 3.09
CA SER A 322 -24.64 5.36 1.93
C SER A 322 -24.52 4.58 0.62
N LYS A 323 -25.57 4.66 -0.22
CA LYS A 323 -25.56 4.07 -1.57
C LYS A 323 -24.57 4.77 -2.51
N GLU A 324 -24.39 6.08 -2.34
CA GLU A 324 -23.56 6.93 -3.21
C GLU A 324 -22.06 6.60 -3.08
N THR A 325 -21.65 6.03 -1.95
CA THR A 325 -20.25 5.64 -1.70
C THR A 325 -20.00 4.14 -1.88
N SER A 326 -21.00 3.34 -2.25
CA SER A 326 -20.97 1.87 -2.22
C SER A 326 -19.73 1.25 -2.88
N ASP A 327 -19.29 1.76 -4.03
CA ASP A 327 -18.14 1.17 -4.74
C ASP A 327 -16.80 1.54 -4.10
N ALA A 328 -16.59 2.81 -3.74
CA ALA A 328 -15.39 3.25 -3.01
C ALA A 328 -15.29 2.56 -1.64
N VAL A 329 -16.44 2.27 -1.04
CA VAL A 329 -16.57 1.53 0.21
C VAL A 329 -16.19 0.07 0.04
N LYS A 330 -16.64 -0.59 -1.03
CA LYS A 330 -16.23 -1.96 -1.34
C LYS A 330 -14.72 -2.04 -1.54
N GLU A 331 -14.13 -1.07 -2.24
CA GLU A 331 -12.68 -1.01 -2.43
C GLU A 331 -11.94 -0.84 -1.10
N PHE A 332 -12.35 0.12 -0.28
CA PHE A 332 -11.77 0.34 1.04
C PHE A 332 -11.91 -0.88 1.96
N ARG A 333 -13.10 -1.48 1.97
CA ARG A 333 -13.40 -2.70 2.72
C ARG A 333 -12.50 -3.84 2.28
N TRP A 334 -12.47 -4.11 0.98
CA TRP A 334 -11.66 -5.16 0.40
C TRP A 334 -10.20 -4.97 0.78
N ALA A 335 -9.69 -3.75 0.72
CA ALA A 335 -8.30 -3.46 1.08
C ALA A 335 -7.99 -3.60 2.58
N LEU A 336 -8.99 -3.51 3.47
CA LEU A 336 -8.83 -3.76 4.91
C LEU A 336 -8.99 -5.24 5.29
N GLU A 337 -9.85 -5.96 4.57
CA GLU A 337 -10.10 -7.39 4.78
C GLU A 337 -9.07 -8.28 4.05
N ALA A 338 -8.45 -7.75 2.99
CA ALA A 338 -7.49 -8.49 2.17
C ALA A 338 -6.41 -9.18 3.01
N PRO A 339 -6.02 -10.41 2.62
CA PRO A 339 -4.91 -11.11 3.25
C PRO A 339 -3.60 -10.40 2.96
N LEU A 340 -2.74 -10.36 3.97
CA LEU A 340 -1.36 -9.90 3.84
C LEU A 340 -0.59 -10.84 2.91
N GLN A 341 0.46 -10.33 2.26
CA GLN A 341 1.33 -11.18 1.40
C GLN A 341 1.89 -12.40 2.14
N GLN A 342 2.21 -12.25 3.42
CA GLN A 342 2.69 -13.34 4.28
C GLN A 342 1.58 -14.36 4.57
N GLN A 343 0.34 -13.91 4.80
CA GLN A 343 -0.83 -14.80 4.94
C GLN A 343 -1.10 -15.52 3.60
N LEU A 344 -1.05 -14.81 2.47
CA LEU A 344 -1.21 -15.35 1.13
C LEU A 344 -0.18 -16.44 0.82
N GLN A 345 1.07 -16.26 1.23
CA GLN A 345 2.09 -17.29 1.07
C GLN A 345 1.73 -18.58 1.81
N ILE A 346 1.26 -18.48 3.06
CA ILE A 346 0.81 -19.65 3.84
C ILE A 346 -0.41 -20.30 3.17
N TRP A 347 -1.36 -19.50 2.68
CA TRP A 347 -2.50 -20.01 1.92
C TRP A 347 -2.08 -20.72 0.62
N HIS A 348 -1.06 -20.20 -0.07
CA HIS A 348 -0.49 -20.85 -1.26
C HIS A 348 0.16 -22.19 -0.92
N GLU A 349 0.89 -22.29 0.18
CA GLU A 349 1.49 -23.55 0.62
C GLU A 349 0.42 -24.56 1.04
N ALA A 350 -0.63 -24.10 1.72
CA ALA A 350 -1.76 -24.94 2.12
C ALA A 350 -2.69 -25.34 0.96
N SER A 351 -2.66 -24.61 -0.17
CA SER A 351 -3.53 -24.83 -1.33
C SER A 351 -3.48 -26.28 -1.83
N THR A 352 -2.29 -26.90 -1.80
CA THR A 352 -2.08 -28.31 -2.21
C THR A 352 -2.79 -29.28 -1.27
N ASP A 353 -2.77 -29.03 0.04
CA ASP A 353 -3.49 -29.83 1.03
C ASP A 353 -5.01 -29.61 0.90
N ILE A 354 -5.47 -28.40 0.58
CA ILE A 354 -6.89 -28.11 0.30
C ILE A 354 -7.35 -28.90 -0.92
N GLU A 355 -6.62 -28.86 -2.04
CA GLU A 355 -6.95 -29.63 -3.26
C GLU A 355 -6.97 -31.14 -3.00
N ARG A 356 -6.04 -31.63 -2.18
CA ARG A 356 -6.01 -33.02 -1.75
C ARG A 356 -7.22 -33.38 -0.88
N LEU A 357 -7.64 -32.49 0.03
CA LEU A 357 -8.84 -32.66 0.84
C LEU A 357 -10.07 -32.78 -0.05
N VAL A 358 -10.23 -31.85 -1.01
CA VAL A 358 -11.34 -31.84 -1.98
C VAL A 358 -11.38 -33.15 -2.76
N THR A 359 -10.24 -33.57 -3.32
CA THR A 359 -10.11 -34.79 -4.12
C THR A 359 -10.48 -36.06 -3.34
N VAL A 360 -10.12 -36.13 -2.06
CA VAL A 360 -10.46 -37.27 -1.19
C VAL A 360 -11.93 -37.21 -0.76
N ALA A 361 -12.42 -36.02 -0.41
CA ALA A 361 -13.79 -35.81 0.06
C ALA A 361 -14.84 -36.11 -1.02
N GLU A 362 -14.52 -35.89 -2.30
CA GLU A 362 -15.42 -36.19 -3.42
C GLU A 362 -15.53 -37.68 -3.76
N LYS A 363 -14.52 -38.49 -3.40
CA LYS A 363 -14.53 -39.93 -3.65
C LYS A 363 -15.30 -40.64 -2.54
N PRO A 364 -16.35 -41.42 -2.84
CA PRO A 364 -17.14 -42.12 -1.82
C PRO A 364 -16.35 -43.21 -1.08
N ASN A 365 -15.26 -43.72 -1.68
CA ASN A 365 -14.41 -44.79 -1.12
C ASN A 365 -13.00 -44.29 -0.75
N GLY A 366 -12.80 -42.99 -0.54
CA GLY A 366 -11.49 -42.48 -0.12
C GLY A 366 -11.14 -42.92 1.31
N SER A 367 -9.84 -42.93 1.62
CA SER A 367 -9.36 -43.32 2.95
C SER A 367 -9.61 -42.20 3.98
N LYS A 368 -10.32 -42.55 5.05
CA LYS A 368 -10.57 -41.66 6.20
C LYS A 368 -9.26 -41.25 6.88
N GLU A 369 -8.26 -42.12 6.87
CA GLU A 369 -6.92 -41.87 7.39
C GLU A 369 -6.21 -40.80 6.57
N THR A 370 -6.33 -40.86 5.23
CA THR A 370 -5.80 -39.81 4.35
C THR A 370 -6.47 -38.47 4.64
N LEU A 371 -7.80 -38.45 4.81
CA LEU A 371 -8.53 -37.23 5.13
C LEU A 371 -8.11 -36.64 6.49
N LYS A 372 -7.90 -37.49 7.50
CA LYS A 372 -7.37 -37.09 8.81
C LYS A 372 -5.94 -36.54 8.72
N GLN A 373 -5.09 -37.15 7.89
CA GLN A 373 -3.72 -36.67 7.67
C GLN A 373 -3.72 -35.26 7.04
N VAL A 374 -4.50 -35.07 5.97
CA VAL A 374 -4.63 -33.78 5.29
C VAL A 374 -5.21 -32.71 6.23
N MET A 375 -6.24 -33.07 7.01
CA MET A 375 -6.76 -32.19 8.05
C MET A 375 -5.68 -31.79 9.07
N GLY A 376 -4.84 -32.74 9.50
CA GLY A 376 -3.72 -32.46 10.40
C GLY A 376 -2.72 -31.46 9.83
N ASN A 377 -2.47 -31.50 8.51
CA ASN A 377 -1.63 -30.50 7.84
C ASN A 377 -2.32 -29.13 7.79
N LEU A 378 -3.60 -29.07 7.40
CA LEU A 378 -4.36 -27.82 7.34
C LEU A 378 -4.49 -27.13 8.71
N VAL A 379 -4.64 -27.90 9.79
CA VAL A 379 -4.61 -27.36 11.16
C VAL A 379 -3.26 -26.73 11.49
N LYS A 380 -2.14 -27.34 11.06
CA LYS A 380 -0.80 -26.73 11.23
C LYS A 380 -0.67 -25.45 10.43
N TRP A 381 -1.12 -25.42 9.18
CA TRP A 381 -1.09 -24.20 8.37
C TRP A 381 -1.93 -23.07 8.98
N ASN A 382 -3.10 -23.41 9.51
CA ASN A 382 -3.94 -22.45 10.21
C ASN A 382 -3.24 -21.90 11.47
N HIS A 383 -2.59 -22.77 12.25
CA HIS A 383 -1.80 -22.34 13.41
C HIS A 383 -0.67 -21.39 13.01
N ASN A 384 -0.01 -21.61 11.86
CA ASN A 384 1.00 -20.69 11.35
C ASN A 384 0.41 -19.30 11.03
N ILE A 385 -0.83 -19.24 10.51
CA ILE A 385 -1.53 -17.96 10.27
C ILE A 385 -1.89 -17.30 11.61
N GLU A 386 -2.41 -18.04 12.59
CA GLU A 386 -2.73 -17.52 13.93
C GLU A 386 -1.48 -16.96 14.63
N GLU A 387 -0.34 -17.65 14.51
CA GLU A 387 0.93 -17.20 15.05
C GLU A 387 1.42 -15.92 14.35
N LEU A 388 1.36 -15.88 13.01
CA LEU A 388 1.68 -14.69 12.23
C LEU A 388 0.79 -13.50 12.62
N ASN A 389 -0.52 -13.73 12.77
CA ASN A 389 -1.48 -12.73 13.21
C ASN A 389 -1.12 -12.17 14.58
N SER A 390 -0.79 -13.06 15.52
CA SER A 390 -0.35 -12.69 16.86
C SER A 390 0.93 -11.85 16.85
N GLN A 391 1.92 -12.22 16.02
CA GLN A 391 3.17 -11.47 15.87
C GLN A 391 2.94 -10.06 15.33
N LEU A 392 2.02 -9.93 14.36
CA LEU A 392 1.65 -8.66 13.72
C LEU A 392 0.65 -7.83 14.53
N GLY A 393 0.06 -8.40 15.60
CA GLY A 393 -0.97 -7.75 16.40
C GLY A 393 -2.32 -7.64 15.69
N LEU A 394 -2.60 -8.56 14.77
CA LEU A 394 -3.90 -8.78 14.14
C LEU A 394 -4.82 -9.60 15.09
N GLU A 395 -6.09 -9.75 14.73
CA GLU A 395 -6.97 -10.71 15.42
C GLU A 395 -6.54 -12.14 15.05
N GLU A 396 -6.60 -13.08 16.00
CA GLU A 396 -6.09 -14.45 15.79
C GLU A 396 -6.78 -15.13 14.61
N ASP A 397 -8.08 -14.88 14.40
CA ASP A 397 -8.92 -15.44 13.35
C ASP A 397 -8.85 -14.71 12.00
N ASP A 398 -8.10 -13.61 11.90
CA ASP A 398 -8.00 -12.81 10.68
C ASP A 398 -7.40 -13.60 9.51
N ASN A 399 -8.19 -13.78 8.43
CA ASN A 399 -7.84 -14.61 7.27
C ASN A 399 -7.35 -16.03 7.61
N THR A 400 -7.81 -16.59 8.73
CA THR A 400 -7.59 -17.99 9.06
C THR A 400 -8.39 -18.92 8.15
N MET A 401 -7.95 -20.17 8.05
CA MET A 401 -8.68 -21.21 7.33
C MET A 401 -9.94 -21.59 8.11
N PRO A 402 -11.04 -21.96 7.44
CA PRO A 402 -12.27 -22.36 8.12
C PRO A 402 -12.14 -23.79 8.69
N ILE A 403 -11.33 -23.96 9.74
CA ILE A 403 -11.02 -25.26 10.35
C ILE A 403 -12.27 -25.98 10.88
N SER A 404 -13.28 -25.23 11.33
CA SER A 404 -14.58 -25.80 11.71
C SER A 404 -15.26 -26.54 10.55
N ILE A 405 -15.20 -25.98 9.33
CA ILE A 405 -15.73 -26.59 8.12
C ILE A 405 -14.93 -27.84 7.76
N ILE A 406 -13.60 -27.77 7.87
CA ILE A 406 -12.70 -28.91 7.60
C ILE A 406 -12.99 -30.07 8.58
N HIS A 407 -13.14 -29.79 9.88
CA HIS A 407 -13.54 -30.79 10.87
C HIS A 407 -14.90 -31.42 10.56
N MET A 408 -15.88 -30.62 10.12
CA MET A 408 -17.20 -31.13 9.75
C MET A 408 -17.14 -32.02 8.50
N ILE A 409 -16.32 -31.69 7.50
CA ILE A 409 -16.07 -32.56 6.34
C ILE A 409 -15.58 -33.93 6.82
N VAL A 410 -14.56 -33.97 7.70
CA VAL A 410 -13.99 -35.24 8.21
C VAL A 410 -14.98 -36.02 9.06
N LYS A 411 -15.81 -35.34 9.86
CA LYS A 411 -16.81 -35.98 10.72
C LYS A 411 -17.94 -36.63 9.90
N CYS A 412 -18.40 -35.97 8.86
CA CYS A 412 -19.48 -36.45 7.99
C CYS A 412 -19.01 -37.44 6.92
N TYR A 413 -17.70 -37.55 6.70
CA TYR A 413 -17.13 -38.40 5.66
C TYR A 413 -17.37 -39.90 5.92
N GLY A 414 -17.83 -40.60 4.88
CA GLY A 414 -18.16 -42.03 4.90
C GLY A 414 -19.60 -42.37 5.31
N ASP A 415 -20.41 -41.38 5.73
CA ASP A 415 -21.85 -41.58 5.93
C ASP A 415 -22.62 -41.28 4.62
N PRO A 416 -23.27 -42.27 3.99
CA PRO A 416 -24.04 -42.06 2.76
C PRO A 416 -25.14 -40.99 2.91
N LYS A 417 -25.72 -40.84 4.11
CA LYS A 417 -26.76 -39.84 4.37
C LYS A 417 -26.23 -38.41 4.37
N GLN A 418 -24.92 -38.23 4.60
CA GLN A 418 -24.26 -36.93 4.70
C GLN A 418 -23.48 -36.55 3.44
N SER A 419 -23.52 -37.36 2.37
CA SER A 419 -22.76 -37.09 1.14
C SER A 419 -23.05 -35.70 0.55
N LYS A 420 -24.31 -35.26 0.58
CA LYS A 420 -24.70 -33.91 0.14
C LYS A 420 -24.06 -32.83 1.03
N THR A 421 -24.15 -32.99 2.35
CA THR A 421 -23.54 -32.08 3.34
C THR A 421 -22.04 -31.94 3.10
N VAL A 422 -21.32 -33.05 2.87
CA VAL A 422 -19.87 -33.01 2.58
C VAL A 422 -19.58 -32.20 1.32
N LYS A 423 -20.35 -32.37 0.24
CA LYS A 423 -20.18 -31.58 -0.99
C LYS A 423 -20.43 -30.09 -0.78
N ASP A 424 -21.47 -29.74 -0.03
CA ASP A 424 -21.79 -28.35 0.28
C ASP A 424 -20.67 -27.69 1.12
N LEU A 425 -20.14 -28.40 2.11
CA LEU A 425 -19.01 -27.93 2.93
C LEU A 425 -17.71 -27.77 2.14
N VAL A 426 -17.41 -28.74 1.25
CA VAL A 426 -16.28 -28.65 0.32
C VAL A 426 -16.41 -27.42 -0.56
N LYS A 427 -17.60 -27.13 -1.08
CA LYS A 427 -17.84 -25.92 -1.89
C LYS A 427 -17.59 -24.63 -1.10
N ILE A 428 -18.00 -24.58 0.17
CA ILE A 428 -17.72 -23.42 1.04
C ILE A 428 -16.21 -23.25 1.26
N LEU A 429 -15.49 -24.35 1.55
CA LEU A 429 -14.02 -24.31 1.72
C LEU A 429 -13.31 -23.82 0.45
N VAL A 430 -13.70 -24.33 -0.73
CA VAL A 430 -13.14 -23.91 -2.01
C VAL A 430 -13.43 -22.43 -2.29
N ASN A 431 -14.63 -21.95 -1.96
CA ASN A 431 -14.95 -20.53 -2.10
C ASN A 431 -14.11 -19.66 -1.16
N ALA A 432 -13.94 -20.04 0.11
CA ALA A 432 -13.07 -19.31 1.03
C ALA A 432 -11.61 -19.24 0.53
N ALA A 433 -11.09 -20.35 0.02
CA ALA A 433 -9.77 -20.38 -0.59
C ALA A 433 -9.69 -19.50 -1.85
N ARG A 434 -10.72 -19.48 -2.70
CA ARG A 434 -10.78 -18.62 -3.90
C ARG A 434 -10.87 -17.13 -3.53
N ASP A 435 -11.66 -16.78 -2.52
CA ASP A 435 -11.81 -15.39 -2.06
C ASP A 435 -10.47 -14.87 -1.51
N THR A 436 -9.65 -15.75 -0.93
CA THR A 436 -8.33 -15.42 -0.37
C THR A 436 -7.23 -15.43 -1.43
N LEU A 437 -7.11 -16.50 -2.22
CA LEU A 437 -6.03 -16.71 -3.21
C LEU A 437 -6.33 -16.10 -4.59
N GLY A 438 -7.56 -15.62 -4.79
CA GLY A 438 -8.04 -15.13 -6.07
C GLY A 438 -8.65 -16.21 -6.97
N PRO A 439 -9.22 -15.81 -8.12
CA PRO A 439 -10.01 -16.67 -9.00
C PRO A 439 -9.22 -17.79 -9.68
N SER A 440 -7.89 -17.73 -9.69
CA SER A 440 -7.02 -18.78 -10.27
C SER A 440 -7.03 -20.08 -9.45
N PHE A 441 -7.36 -20.01 -8.15
CA PHE A 441 -7.42 -21.19 -7.29
C PHE A 441 -8.47 -22.21 -7.78
N GLY A 442 -8.04 -23.46 -7.96
CA GLY A 442 -8.89 -24.58 -8.39
C GLY A 442 -9.15 -24.68 -9.90
N THR A 443 -8.54 -23.82 -10.73
CA THR A 443 -8.59 -23.95 -12.20
C THR A 443 -7.50 -24.89 -12.77
N GLY A 444 -6.49 -25.21 -11.95
CA GLY A 444 -5.31 -25.99 -12.32
C GLY A 444 -5.47 -27.50 -12.16
N GLY A 445 -6.21 -28.14 -13.07
CA GLY A 445 -5.94 -29.54 -13.37
C GLY A 445 -4.61 -29.65 -14.13
N ALA A 446 -3.55 -30.11 -13.47
CA ALA A 446 -2.29 -30.62 -14.05
C ALA A 446 -1.55 -29.74 -15.09
N ALA A 447 -0.94 -28.64 -14.65
CA ALA A 447 0.24 -28.07 -15.31
C ALA A 447 1.13 -27.39 -14.26
N GLY A 448 2.43 -27.72 -14.28
CA GLY A 448 3.37 -27.57 -13.17
C GLY A 448 3.55 -26.17 -12.59
N ALA A 449 3.91 -26.15 -11.30
CA ALA A 449 4.34 -24.97 -10.56
C ALA A 449 5.62 -24.38 -11.18
N ALA A 450 5.51 -23.21 -11.80
CA ALA A 450 6.63 -22.33 -12.09
C ALA A 450 6.17 -20.86 -12.08
N GLY A 451 6.72 -20.07 -11.15
CA GLY A 451 6.81 -18.62 -11.25
C GLY A 451 5.62 -17.80 -10.76
N GLY A 452 5.50 -17.59 -9.45
CA GLY A 452 4.69 -16.50 -8.89
C GLY A 452 5.37 -15.15 -9.11
N ALA A 453 5.06 -14.47 -10.21
CA ALA A 453 5.35 -13.06 -10.40
C ALA A 453 4.12 -12.38 -11.02
N GLY A 454 3.51 -11.46 -10.26
CA GLY A 454 2.66 -10.39 -10.77
C GLY A 454 1.29 -10.79 -11.33
N ALA A 455 0.29 -10.92 -10.46
CA ALA A 455 -1.11 -10.80 -10.85
C ALA A 455 -1.77 -9.68 -10.06
N ALA A 456 -1.55 -8.43 -10.49
CA ALA A 456 -2.44 -7.32 -10.20
C ALA A 456 -2.81 -6.66 -11.54
N GLY A 457 -4.08 -6.81 -11.94
CA GLY A 457 -4.74 -5.98 -12.94
C GLY A 457 -5.16 -6.66 -14.23
N ALA A 458 -6.36 -7.24 -14.27
CA ALA A 458 -7.12 -7.45 -15.50
C ALA A 458 -8.56 -6.98 -15.33
N ALA A 459 -8.92 -5.85 -15.96
CA ALA A 459 -10.12 -5.68 -16.80
C ALA A 459 -10.26 -4.22 -17.28
N GLY A 460 -10.40 -4.04 -18.61
CA GLY A 460 -10.83 -2.79 -19.26
C GLY A 460 -10.17 -2.53 -20.61
N ALA A 461 -10.75 -3.05 -21.70
CA ALA A 461 -10.30 -2.89 -23.09
C ALA A 461 -11.17 -1.88 -23.90
N ALA A 462 -10.61 -1.44 -25.05
CA ALA A 462 -11.11 -0.59 -26.15
C ALA A 462 -10.71 0.91 -26.07
N GLY A 463 -10.12 1.56 -27.08
CA GLY A 463 -9.84 1.20 -28.48
C GLY A 463 -8.74 2.09 -29.11
N ALA A 464 -8.36 1.75 -30.34
CA ALA A 464 -7.19 2.25 -31.07
C ALA A 464 -7.44 3.50 -31.94
N ALA A 465 -6.34 4.25 -32.21
CA ALA A 465 -5.91 4.84 -33.49
C ALA A 465 -5.40 6.30 -33.39
N GLY A 466 -4.22 6.56 -33.97
CA GLY A 466 -3.77 7.91 -34.35
C GLY A 466 -2.26 8.12 -34.27
N ALA A 467 -1.57 8.17 -35.41
CA ALA A 467 -0.13 8.35 -35.56
C ALA A 467 0.25 9.79 -35.98
N GLY A 468 1.52 10.18 -35.72
CA GLY A 468 2.23 11.36 -36.26
C GLY A 468 2.43 12.47 -35.22
N ALA A 469 3.52 13.25 -35.17
CA ALA A 469 4.71 13.37 -36.01
C ALA A 469 5.80 14.16 -35.23
N THR A 470 7.01 14.11 -35.76
CA THR A 470 8.27 14.78 -35.38
C THR A 470 8.26 16.33 -35.34
N GLY A 471 9.09 16.92 -34.47
CA GLY A 471 9.64 18.28 -34.57
C GLY A 471 10.53 18.59 -33.36
N ALA A 472 11.86 18.49 -33.45
CA ALA A 472 12.83 19.51 -33.89
C ALA A 472 13.02 20.65 -32.87
N GLY A 473 14.25 20.76 -32.35
CA GLY A 473 14.62 21.59 -31.21
C GLY A 473 14.96 23.05 -31.49
N ALA A 474 15.36 23.75 -30.43
CA ALA A 474 16.09 25.01 -30.48
C ALA A 474 16.91 25.20 -29.19
N THR A 475 18.22 25.37 -29.36
CA THR A 475 19.20 25.95 -28.43
C THR A 475 18.88 27.46 -28.23
N THR A 476 19.32 28.23 -27.23
CA THR A 476 20.70 28.50 -26.79
C THR A 476 20.69 29.54 -25.63
N ALA A 477 21.76 29.53 -24.83
CA ALA A 477 22.49 30.69 -24.27
C ALA A 477 22.02 31.42 -22.98
N GLY A 478 22.59 30.93 -21.88
CA GLY A 478 23.28 31.60 -20.77
C GLY A 478 23.38 33.13 -20.64
N ALA A 479 23.21 33.60 -19.41
CA ALA A 479 24.04 34.63 -18.77
C ALA A 479 23.87 34.62 -17.23
N THR A 480 24.99 34.70 -16.52
CA THR A 480 25.18 35.11 -15.10
C THR A 480 26.55 35.82 -15.10
N PRO A 481 27.01 36.62 -14.11
CA PRO A 481 26.45 36.90 -12.77
C PRO A 481 26.57 38.38 -12.31
N GLY A 482 26.08 38.69 -11.10
CA GLY A 482 26.41 39.95 -10.42
C GLY A 482 25.90 40.01 -8.98
N ALA A 483 26.82 40.04 -8.02
CA ALA A 483 26.57 40.16 -6.58
C ALA A 483 26.50 41.62 -6.12
N SER A 484 25.63 41.96 -5.17
CA SER A 484 25.92 42.92 -4.08
C SER A 484 24.80 42.94 -3.01
N THR A 485 25.10 43.62 -1.91
CA THR A 485 24.67 43.48 -0.52
C THR A 485 23.44 44.31 -0.08
N ALA A 486 22.64 43.70 0.81
CA ALA A 486 21.85 44.26 1.92
C ALA A 486 21.26 45.69 1.87
N THR A 487 19.92 45.77 1.92
CA THR A 487 19.16 46.77 2.70
C THR A 487 17.75 46.26 3.03
N THR A 488 17.27 46.62 4.21
CA THR A 488 15.93 46.36 4.77
C THR A 488 14.86 47.30 4.21
N ASN A 489 13.63 46.78 4.15
CA ASN A 489 12.31 47.43 4.08
C ASN A 489 11.77 47.85 2.70
N ASP A 490 10.57 47.32 2.42
CA ASP A 490 9.55 47.78 1.47
C ASP A 490 9.95 47.90 0.00
N ASP A 491 10.28 46.77 -0.64
CA ASP A 491 10.27 46.67 -2.11
C ASP A 491 8.96 46.02 -2.58
N PHE A 492 8.02 46.87 -2.98
CA PHE A 492 6.93 46.55 -3.89
C PHE A 492 7.51 46.05 -5.22
N PHE A 493 7.19 44.81 -5.62
CA PHE A 493 7.29 44.43 -7.03
C PHE A 493 6.02 44.83 -7.77
N ASN A 494 6.18 45.80 -8.68
CA ASN A 494 5.18 46.15 -9.67
C ASN A 494 4.93 44.97 -10.62
N ASN A 495 3.65 44.61 -10.76
CA ASN A 495 3.06 43.79 -11.83
C ASN A 495 3.50 42.32 -11.93
N PHE A 496 3.20 41.49 -10.93
CA PHE A 496 2.62 40.19 -11.30
C PHE A 496 1.17 40.45 -11.68
N ASP A 497 0.79 40.15 -12.92
CA ASP A 497 -0.62 40.11 -13.25
C ASP A 497 -1.23 38.95 -12.48
N ILE A 498 -1.91 39.24 -11.37
CA ILE A 498 -2.61 38.25 -10.53
C ILE A 498 -3.75 37.58 -11.34
N ASN A 499 -4.07 38.11 -12.53
CA ASN A 499 -4.97 37.47 -13.48
C ASN A 499 -4.26 36.50 -14.45
N SER A 500 -2.94 36.34 -14.38
CA SER A 500 -2.24 35.33 -15.16
C SER A 500 -2.55 33.94 -14.59
N GLY A 501 -3.17 33.10 -15.43
CA GLY A 501 -3.38 31.69 -15.11
C GLY A 501 -2.06 30.94 -15.12
N THR A 502 -1.84 30.09 -14.14
CA THR A 502 -0.76 29.09 -14.16
C THR A 502 -1.29 27.78 -14.74
N GLU A 503 -0.40 26.86 -15.11
CA GLU A 503 -0.78 25.47 -15.44
C GLU A 503 -1.50 24.73 -14.30
N TYR A 504 -1.50 25.33 -13.10
CA TYR A 504 -2.17 24.80 -11.91
C TYR A 504 -3.40 25.61 -11.47
N GLY A 505 -3.84 26.59 -12.26
CA GLY A 505 -5.01 27.43 -11.95
C GLY A 505 -4.67 28.91 -11.72
N LYS A 506 -5.68 29.71 -11.35
CA LYS A 506 -5.54 31.15 -11.14
C LYS A 506 -4.74 31.44 -9.87
N LEU A 507 -3.69 32.25 -9.96
CA LEU A 507 -2.94 32.66 -8.78
C LEU A 507 -3.79 33.63 -7.95
N GLU A 508 -4.14 33.27 -6.72
CA GLU A 508 -4.93 34.14 -5.84
C GLU A 508 -4.10 34.77 -4.73
N ALA A 509 -3.02 34.12 -4.31
CA ALA A 509 -2.08 34.69 -3.36
C ALA A 509 -0.70 34.04 -3.50
N PHE A 510 0.33 34.68 -2.96
CA PHE A 510 1.61 34.04 -2.74
C PHE A 510 2.19 34.48 -1.40
N ARG A 511 3.05 33.64 -0.83
CA ARG A 511 3.86 33.96 0.35
C ARG A 511 5.31 33.96 -0.08
N GLU A 512 5.86 35.16 -0.11
CA GLU A 512 7.26 35.37 -0.42
C GLU A 512 8.17 34.75 0.65
N SER A 513 9.32 34.28 0.20
CA SER A 513 10.42 33.77 1.01
C SER A 513 11.71 34.38 0.48
N HIS A 514 12.70 34.64 1.35
CA HIS A 514 14.03 35.11 0.93
C HIS A 514 14.75 34.16 -0.04
N GLU A 515 14.29 32.90 -0.10
CA GLU A 515 14.74 31.92 -1.09
C GLU A 515 13.60 31.67 -2.09
N PRO A 516 13.77 32.02 -3.39
CA PRO A 516 12.70 31.90 -4.40
C PRO A 516 12.13 30.50 -4.55
N ARG A 517 12.94 29.46 -4.33
CA ARG A 517 12.50 28.04 -4.35
C ARG A 517 11.54 27.71 -3.20
N SER A 518 11.60 28.48 -2.12
CA SER A 518 10.80 28.31 -0.91
C SER A 518 9.56 29.22 -0.89
N THR A 519 9.39 30.09 -1.90
CA THR A 519 8.16 30.87 -2.12
C THR A 519 7.00 29.93 -2.33
N ARG A 520 5.83 30.26 -1.76
CA ARG A 520 4.61 29.46 -1.94
C ARG A 520 3.59 30.24 -2.75
N PHE A 521 3.07 29.61 -3.79
CA PHE A 521 2.01 30.12 -4.63
C PHE A 521 0.70 29.43 -4.23
N ILE A 522 -0.32 30.22 -3.89
CA ILE A 522 -1.66 29.73 -3.62
C ILE A 522 -2.47 29.94 -4.89
N VAL A 523 -2.67 28.85 -5.61
CA VAL A 523 -3.49 28.85 -6.81
C VAL A 523 -4.87 28.31 -6.47
N ASN A 524 -5.90 28.95 -7.01
CA ASN A 524 -7.22 28.36 -7.09
C ASN A 524 -7.22 27.40 -8.28
N ALA A 525 -7.04 26.12 -7.97
CA ALA A 525 -7.15 25.00 -8.88
C ALA A 525 -8.61 24.49 -9.00
N GLY A 526 -9.57 25.22 -8.41
CA GLY A 526 -11.00 25.01 -8.54
C GLY A 526 -11.65 26.08 -9.44
N THR A 527 -12.95 26.28 -9.30
CA THR A 527 -13.71 27.30 -10.06
C THR A 527 -14.10 28.46 -9.16
N ASP A 528 -14.58 29.57 -9.74
CA ASP A 528 -15.05 30.74 -8.98
C ASP A 528 -16.18 30.40 -7.98
N LYS A 529 -16.96 29.35 -8.26
CA LYS A 529 -18.07 28.88 -7.40
C LYS A 529 -17.63 27.86 -6.35
N PHE A 530 -16.56 27.11 -6.59
CA PHE A 530 -16.02 26.09 -5.69
C PHE A 530 -14.49 26.19 -5.65
N PRO A 531 -13.96 27.18 -4.91
CA PRO A 531 -12.54 27.41 -4.89
C PRO A 531 -11.82 26.21 -4.24
N PHE A 532 -10.79 25.70 -4.93
CA PHE A 532 -9.92 24.65 -4.43
C PHE A 532 -8.50 25.18 -4.41
N TYR A 533 -8.00 25.47 -3.22
CA TYR A 533 -6.69 26.09 -3.06
C TYR A 533 -5.58 25.06 -2.98
N LYS A 534 -4.62 25.16 -3.89
CA LYS A 534 -3.39 24.35 -3.87
C LYS A 534 -2.20 25.26 -3.59
N ALA A 535 -1.38 24.87 -2.63
CA ALA A 535 -0.10 25.53 -2.36
C ALA A 535 1.00 24.85 -3.16
N ILE A 536 1.66 25.61 -4.03
CA ILE A 536 2.75 25.15 -4.90
C ILE A 536 4.04 25.80 -4.44
N ARG A 537 5.12 25.04 -4.33
CA ARG A 537 6.43 25.61 -3.98
C ARG A 537 7.07 26.18 -5.25
N GLY A 538 7.85 27.25 -5.11
CA GLY A 538 8.62 27.80 -6.22
C GLY A 538 9.59 26.79 -6.83
N SER A 539 10.03 25.77 -6.07
CA SER A 539 10.80 24.63 -6.59
C SER A 539 10.04 23.74 -7.56
N ASP A 540 8.71 23.75 -7.52
CA ASP A 540 7.84 22.85 -8.28
C ASP A 540 7.35 23.51 -9.59
N LEU A 541 7.59 24.82 -9.75
CA LEU A 541 7.36 25.53 -11.00
C LEU A 541 8.55 25.29 -11.93
N GLN A 542 8.29 24.91 -13.19
CA GLN A 542 9.34 24.83 -14.20
C GLN A 542 9.97 26.23 -14.40
N PRO A 543 11.26 26.31 -14.79
CA PRO A 543 11.86 27.60 -15.15
C PRO A 543 11.12 28.16 -16.38
N GLY A 544 10.32 29.20 -16.15
CA GLY A 544 9.50 29.89 -17.16
C GLY A 544 9.36 31.35 -16.81
#